data_AF-A0A1G9IQC6-F1
#
_entry.id   AF-A0A1G9IQC6-F1
#
_cell.length_a   1.000
_cell.length_b   1.000
_cell.length_c   1.000
_cell.angle_alpha   90.00
_cell.angle_beta   90.00
_cell.angle_gamma   90.00
#
_symmetry.space_group_name_H-M   'P 1'
#
loop_
_entity.id
_entity.type
_entity.pdbx_description
1 polymer ?
#
loop_
_entity_poly.entity_id
_entity_poly.type
_entity_poly.pdbx_seq_one_letter_code
_entity_poly.pdbx_strand_id
1 'polypeptide(L)'
;MDTTAQLDPTTEQPLAAAPRLTLAGISKSFPGVRALHDVSLSLYPGQVTALIGENGAGKSTLVKIMTGIYQPDTGTISIDGQAVTLPSAHAAFGHGITAIHQETVLFDDLTVAENIFLGHAPRSRVGTIDWRTMRKNAREVLNTMGAGHIDADARLKDLGIANKHLVAVARAMSIDAQIVIMDEPTAALSLKEIEELFLLVEFLKSEGKAILFISHKFDEIYRIADRYTVFRDGEMIGEGLIRDAGQSQIVRMMVGRAVDHIFPQRKAEIGAPVLAVSGLSHPTEFDDIGFELHRGEILGFYGLVGAGRSEVMQAISGITRTSSGTITLEGKAIMPKSAADSIDAGIVYVPEERGKQGVVIGLPIFQNISLPSLKRTSKSGVLQLAEEFALARSYTERLDLRAASLSQDVGTLSGGNQQKIVIAKWLATAPKVIILDEPTKGIDIGSKAAVHGFMAELVAQGLSVIMVSSELPEILGMSDRVVVMREGRIASIYDNKKLDAETLVKTAAGIAA
;
A
#
# COMPACT_ATOMS: atom_id res chain seq x y z
N MET A 1 68.85 -26.78 1.10
CA MET A 1 68.23 -25.74 1.95
C MET A 1 67.25 -25.01 1.06
N ASP A 2 66.16 -25.68 0.69
CA ASP A 2 64.90 -25.74 1.45
C ASP A 2 64.19 -24.39 1.49
N THR A 3 63.13 -24.24 0.69
CA THR A 3 61.76 -24.11 1.21
C THR A 3 60.76 -24.06 0.04
N THR A 4 60.26 -25.23 -0.35
CA THR A 4 58.98 -25.36 -1.03
C THR A 4 57.87 -25.08 0.00
N ALA A 5 57.22 -23.92 -0.10
CA ALA A 5 56.01 -23.65 0.67
C ALA A 5 54.85 -24.44 0.05
N GLN A 6 54.34 -25.40 0.83
CA GLN A 6 53.11 -26.15 0.58
C GLN A 6 51.93 -25.17 0.48
N LEU A 7 51.14 -25.32 -0.59
CA LEU A 7 49.79 -24.79 -0.67
C LEU A 7 48.89 -25.76 0.14
N ASP A 8 48.35 -25.30 1.26
CA ASP A 8 47.29 -25.99 1.99
C ASP A 8 46.01 -26.03 1.13
N PRO A 9 45.46 -27.22 0.84
CA PRO A 9 44.12 -27.35 0.29
C PRO A 9 43.17 -27.66 1.44
N THR A 10 42.37 -26.69 1.87
CA THR A 10 41.01 -26.84 2.46
C THR A 10 40.64 -25.58 3.24
N THR A 11 40.13 -24.58 2.53
CA THR A 11 39.10 -23.73 3.11
C THR A 11 37.82 -24.12 2.38
N GLU A 12 37.19 -25.21 2.83
CA GLU A 12 35.83 -25.53 2.42
C GLU A 12 34.96 -24.32 2.80
N GLN A 13 34.58 -23.55 1.78
CA GLN A 13 33.43 -22.66 1.89
C GLN A 13 32.24 -23.54 2.32
N PRO A 14 31.45 -23.14 3.33
CA PRO A 14 30.27 -23.91 3.69
C PRO A 14 29.41 -24.07 2.43
N LEU A 15 29.14 -25.32 2.03
CA LEU A 15 28.24 -25.62 0.92
C LEU A 15 26.96 -24.81 1.14
N ALA A 16 26.64 -23.92 0.21
CA ALA A 16 25.39 -23.17 0.24
C ALA A 16 24.24 -24.17 0.38
N ALA A 17 23.41 -24.02 1.42
CA ALA A 17 22.29 -24.90 1.66
C ALA A 17 21.42 -25.01 0.40
N ALA A 18 20.98 -26.21 0.06
CA ALA A 18 20.09 -26.41 -1.08
C ALA A 18 18.76 -25.65 -0.86
N PRO A 19 18.17 -25.04 -1.90
CA PRO A 19 16.90 -24.33 -1.76
C PRO A 19 15.76 -25.30 -1.43
N ARG A 20 14.95 -24.93 -0.44
CA ARG A 20 13.73 -25.63 -0.03
C ARG A 20 12.65 -25.56 -1.11
N LEU A 21 12.51 -24.39 -1.73
CA LEU A 21 11.59 -24.15 -2.84
C LEU A 21 12.34 -23.45 -3.96
N THR A 22 12.15 -23.92 -5.19
CA THR A 22 12.67 -23.30 -6.40
C THR A 22 11.57 -23.12 -7.42
N LEU A 23 11.41 -21.89 -7.88
CA LEU A 23 10.66 -21.52 -9.08
C LEU A 23 11.66 -21.29 -10.20
N ALA A 24 11.49 -21.96 -11.34
CA ALA A 24 12.36 -21.80 -12.49
C ALA A 24 11.56 -21.46 -13.75
N GLY A 25 11.85 -20.30 -14.34
CA GLY A 25 11.26 -19.84 -15.59
C GLY A 25 9.74 -19.69 -15.57
N ILE A 26 9.18 -19.27 -14.43
CA ILE A 26 7.74 -19.11 -14.25
C ILE A 26 7.25 -17.94 -15.11
N SER A 27 6.31 -18.20 -16.02
CA SER A 27 5.56 -17.14 -16.71
C SER A 27 4.07 -17.26 -16.47
N LYS A 28 3.38 -16.13 -16.40
CA LYS A 28 1.93 -16.06 -16.30
C LYS A 28 1.36 -14.86 -17.01
N SER A 29 0.37 -15.09 -17.86
CA SER A 29 -0.38 -14.05 -18.57
C SER A 29 -1.85 -14.10 -18.19
N PHE A 30 -2.48 -12.93 -18.13
CA PHE A 30 -3.92 -12.74 -18.07
C PHE A 30 -4.36 -11.95 -19.31
N PRO A 31 -5.66 -11.94 -19.67
CA PRO A 31 -6.12 -11.14 -20.81
C PRO A 31 -5.66 -9.68 -20.71
N GLY A 32 -4.83 -9.24 -21.67
CA GLY A 32 -4.31 -7.87 -21.76
C GLY A 32 -3.08 -7.54 -20.90
N VAL A 33 -2.58 -8.47 -20.06
CA VAL A 33 -1.39 -8.21 -19.23
C VAL A 33 -0.52 -9.47 -19.06
N ARG A 34 0.78 -9.33 -19.29
CA ARG A 34 1.76 -10.34 -18.91
C ARG A 34 2.19 -10.07 -17.47
N ALA A 35 1.70 -10.87 -16.54
CA ALA A 35 1.91 -10.64 -15.11
C ALA A 35 3.26 -11.16 -14.60
N LEU A 36 3.77 -12.24 -15.20
CA LEU A 36 5.10 -12.78 -14.95
C LEU A 36 5.77 -13.24 -16.26
N HIS A 37 7.05 -12.96 -16.42
CA HIS A 37 7.88 -13.35 -17.55
C HIS A 37 9.17 -13.99 -17.05
N ASP A 38 9.29 -15.30 -17.24
CA ASP A 38 10.53 -16.07 -17.00
C ASP A 38 11.17 -15.81 -15.63
N VAL A 39 10.33 -15.70 -14.59
CA VAL A 39 10.83 -15.38 -13.25
C VAL A 39 11.34 -16.62 -12.54
N SER A 40 12.40 -16.44 -11.77
CA SER A 40 12.95 -17.47 -10.90
C SER A 40 12.98 -16.97 -9.46
N LEU A 41 12.87 -17.88 -8.50
CA LEU A 41 12.94 -17.57 -7.07
C LEU A 41 13.39 -18.82 -6.31
N SER A 42 14.35 -18.65 -5.41
CA SER A 42 14.79 -19.70 -4.51
C SER A 42 14.61 -19.29 -3.05
N LEU A 43 13.97 -20.15 -2.26
CA LEU A 43 13.82 -20.01 -0.82
C LEU A 43 14.67 -21.04 -0.10
N TYR A 44 15.35 -20.64 0.96
CA TYR A 44 16.33 -21.46 1.66
C TYR A 44 15.85 -21.79 3.07
N PRO A 45 16.08 -23.01 3.58
CA PRO A 45 15.76 -23.37 4.96
C PRO A 45 16.44 -22.42 5.96
N GLY A 46 15.69 -21.97 6.97
CA GLY A 46 16.18 -21.11 8.04
C GLY A 46 16.54 -19.69 7.61
N GLN A 47 16.14 -19.26 6.41
CA GLN A 47 16.42 -17.94 5.88
C GLN A 47 15.14 -17.21 5.47
N VAL A 48 15.19 -15.89 5.59
CA VAL A 48 14.18 -14.97 5.11
C VAL A 48 14.66 -14.36 3.78
N THR A 49 13.90 -14.61 2.72
CA THR A 49 14.04 -13.93 1.44
C THR A 49 13.02 -12.82 1.35
N ALA A 50 13.49 -11.57 1.29
CA ALA A 50 12.66 -10.42 0.99
C ALA A 50 12.34 -10.38 -0.52
N LEU A 51 11.06 -10.43 -0.87
CA LEU A 51 10.61 -10.17 -2.24
C LEU A 51 10.19 -8.71 -2.35
N ILE A 52 10.99 -7.97 -3.09
CA ILE A 52 10.94 -6.51 -3.19
C ILE A 52 10.51 -6.16 -4.61
N GLY A 53 9.64 -5.17 -4.76
CA GLY A 53 9.24 -4.72 -6.09
C GLY A 53 8.08 -3.75 -6.01
N GLU A 54 7.80 -3.08 -7.11
CA GLU A 54 6.66 -2.16 -7.21
C GLU A 54 5.32 -2.91 -7.15
N ASN A 55 4.23 -2.20 -6.83
CA ASN A 55 2.88 -2.74 -7.00
C ASN A 55 2.64 -3.01 -8.49
N GLY A 56 2.09 -4.17 -8.79
CA GLY A 56 1.98 -4.63 -10.19
C GLY A 56 3.24 -5.31 -10.73
N ALA A 57 4.36 -5.37 -9.99
CA ALA A 57 5.57 -6.10 -10.41
C ALA A 57 5.42 -7.64 -10.47
N GLY A 58 4.23 -8.18 -10.18
CA GLY A 58 3.96 -9.62 -10.24
C GLY A 58 4.07 -10.38 -8.91
N LYS A 59 4.42 -9.73 -7.80
CA LYS A 59 4.60 -10.35 -6.47
C LYS A 59 3.38 -11.19 -6.03
N SER A 60 2.19 -10.59 -6.00
CA SER A 60 0.97 -11.31 -5.60
C SER A 60 0.58 -12.42 -6.58
N THR A 61 0.89 -12.26 -7.87
CA THR A 61 0.73 -13.33 -8.86
C THR A 61 1.65 -14.51 -8.55
N LEU A 62 2.90 -14.23 -8.17
CA LEU A 62 3.87 -15.25 -7.76
C LEU A 62 3.40 -15.99 -6.51
N VAL A 63 2.93 -15.26 -5.49
CA VAL A 63 2.36 -15.85 -4.26
C VAL A 63 1.19 -16.77 -4.59
N LYS A 64 0.26 -16.33 -5.45
CA LYS A 64 -0.89 -17.16 -5.88
C LYS A 64 -0.47 -18.41 -6.66
N ILE A 65 0.66 -18.37 -7.36
CA ILE A 65 1.23 -19.57 -8.01
C ILE A 65 1.85 -20.51 -6.98
N MET A 66 2.64 -19.97 -6.04
CA MET A 66 3.25 -20.74 -4.95
C MET A 66 2.22 -21.41 -4.05
N THR A 67 1.04 -20.80 -3.89
CA THR A 67 -0.07 -21.36 -3.12
C THR A 67 -1.05 -22.15 -3.98
N GLY A 68 -0.76 -22.43 -5.26
CA GLY A 68 -1.61 -23.25 -6.12
C GLY A 68 -2.99 -22.66 -6.47
N ILE A 69 -3.20 -21.36 -6.20
CA ILE A 69 -4.41 -20.62 -6.62
C ILE A 69 -4.40 -20.39 -8.13
N TYR A 70 -3.23 -20.06 -8.69
CA TYR A 70 -3.00 -19.94 -10.12
C TYR A 70 -2.00 -20.97 -10.60
N GLN A 71 -2.19 -21.48 -11.81
CA GLN A 71 -1.20 -22.33 -12.49
C GLN A 71 -0.31 -21.46 -13.38
N PRO A 72 1.01 -21.68 -13.40
CA PRO A 72 1.90 -21.01 -14.34
C PRO A 72 1.58 -21.48 -15.76
N ASP A 73 1.80 -20.61 -16.76
CA ASP A 73 1.65 -20.99 -18.16
C ASP A 73 2.88 -21.77 -18.66
N THR A 74 4.06 -21.44 -18.12
CA THR A 74 5.34 -22.13 -18.36
C THR A 74 6.21 -22.06 -17.09
N GLY A 75 7.24 -22.90 -17.03
CA GLY A 75 8.17 -23.00 -15.91
C GLY A 75 7.88 -24.18 -14.98
N THR A 76 8.71 -24.36 -13.95
CA THR A 76 8.62 -25.47 -13.00
C THR A 76 8.70 -25.00 -11.56
N ILE A 77 7.96 -25.69 -10.69
CA ILE A 77 8.00 -25.53 -9.23
C ILE A 77 8.64 -26.78 -8.66
N SER A 78 9.67 -26.63 -7.82
CA SER A 78 10.32 -27.76 -7.15
C SER A 78 10.42 -27.51 -5.65
N ILE A 79 10.23 -28.56 -4.86
CA ILE A 79 10.37 -28.55 -3.40
C ILE A 79 11.39 -29.63 -3.03
N ASP A 80 12.41 -29.26 -2.27
CA ASP A 80 13.54 -30.14 -1.91
C ASP A 80 14.15 -30.85 -3.15
N GLY A 81 14.24 -30.10 -4.27
CA GLY A 81 14.77 -30.58 -5.55
C GLY A 81 13.82 -31.45 -6.39
N GLN A 82 12.63 -31.79 -5.88
CA GLN A 82 11.64 -32.57 -6.63
C GLN A 82 10.60 -31.66 -7.27
N ALA A 83 10.38 -31.83 -8.58
CA ALA A 83 9.34 -31.09 -9.29
C ALA A 83 7.95 -31.48 -8.76
N VAL A 84 7.12 -30.47 -8.48
CA VAL A 84 5.77 -30.65 -7.94
C VAL A 84 4.75 -29.87 -8.77
N THR A 85 3.51 -30.35 -8.74
CA THR A 85 2.35 -29.63 -9.29
C THR A 85 1.43 -29.25 -8.15
N LEU A 86 0.99 -28.00 -8.11
CA LEU A 86 0.13 -27.46 -7.05
C LEU A 86 -1.25 -27.12 -7.62
N PRO A 87 -2.11 -28.11 -7.92
CA PRO A 87 -3.40 -27.87 -8.60
C PRO A 87 -4.43 -27.10 -7.75
N SER A 88 -4.15 -26.91 -6.46
CA SER A 88 -5.01 -26.16 -5.54
C SER A 88 -4.24 -25.69 -4.31
N ALA A 89 -4.82 -24.76 -3.55
CA ALA A 89 -4.31 -24.36 -2.24
C ALA A 89 -4.16 -25.51 -1.25
N HIS A 90 -5.06 -26.50 -1.29
CA HIS A 90 -4.95 -27.69 -0.44
C HIS A 90 -3.74 -28.55 -0.80
N ALA A 91 -3.36 -28.62 -2.09
CA ALA A 91 -2.16 -29.33 -2.51
C ALA A 91 -0.90 -28.61 -2.01
N ALA A 92 -0.87 -27.27 -2.06
CA ALA A 92 0.22 -26.47 -1.50
C ALA A 92 0.38 -26.70 0.01
N PHE A 93 -0.72 -26.77 0.76
CA PHE A 93 -0.69 -27.14 2.18
C PHE A 93 -0.10 -28.53 2.43
N GLY A 94 -0.45 -29.52 1.59
CA GLY A 94 0.10 -30.88 1.67
C GLY A 94 1.62 -30.95 1.45
N HIS A 95 2.19 -29.94 0.78
CA HIS A 95 3.63 -29.76 0.59
C HIS A 95 4.27 -28.81 1.62
N GLY A 96 3.53 -28.41 2.66
CA GLY A 96 4.03 -27.55 3.73
C GLY A 96 4.20 -26.08 3.31
N ILE A 97 3.45 -25.60 2.32
CA ILE A 97 3.43 -24.17 1.94
C ILE A 97 2.24 -23.50 2.62
N THR A 98 2.49 -22.44 3.39
CA THR A 98 1.45 -21.60 3.99
C THR A 98 1.66 -20.12 3.65
N ALA A 99 0.59 -19.34 3.64
CA ALA A 99 0.63 -17.91 3.35
C ALA A 99 -0.21 -17.10 4.35
N ILE A 100 0.35 -15.99 4.80
CA ILE A 100 -0.29 -14.94 5.59
C ILE A 100 -0.50 -13.76 4.65
N HIS A 101 -1.75 -13.47 4.29
CA HIS A 101 -2.10 -12.42 3.35
C HIS A 101 -2.42 -11.10 4.07
N GLN A 102 -2.20 -9.98 3.37
CA GLN A 102 -2.41 -8.61 3.85
C GLN A 102 -3.80 -8.36 4.44
N GLU A 103 -4.86 -8.89 3.81
CA GLU A 103 -6.19 -8.95 4.40
C GLU A 103 -6.42 -10.35 4.97
N THR A 104 -6.34 -10.48 6.30
CA THR A 104 -6.63 -11.75 6.96
C THR A 104 -8.12 -12.03 6.86
N VAL A 105 -8.51 -12.87 5.90
CA VAL A 105 -9.89 -13.40 5.80
C VAL A 105 -10.07 -14.43 6.90
N LEU A 106 -10.40 -13.92 8.08
CA LEU A 106 -10.86 -14.69 9.21
C LEU A 106 -12.38 -14.59 9.30
N PHE A 107 -13.01 -15.61 9.85
CA PHE A 107 -14.45 -15.68 9.94
C PHE A 107 -14.88 -15.20 11.32
N ASP A 108 -15.49 -14.03 11.36
CA ASP A 108 -15.91 -13.33 12.57
C ASP A 108 -16.85 -14.16 13.47
N ASP A 109 -17.71 -14.99 12.87
CA ASP A 109 -18.66 -15.83 13.60
C ASP A 109 -18.08 -17.19 14.05
N LEU A 110 -16.91 -17.58 13.55
CA LEU A 110 -16.22 -18.79 14.00
C LEU A 110 -15.38 -18.51 15.24
N THR A 111 -15.15 -19.56 16.03
CA THR A 111 -14.23 -19.49 17.17
C THR A 111 -12.78 -19.32 16.72
N VAL A 112 -11.91 -18.93 17.65
CA VAL A 112 -10.47 -18.89 17.43
C VAL A 112 -9.93 -20.26 16.97
N ALA A 113 -10.31 -21.35 17.65
CA ALA A 113 -9.87 -22.70 17.28
C ALA A 113 -10.32 -23.09 15.86
N GLU A 114 -11.56 -22.77 15.49
CA GLU A 114 -12.08 -23.01 14.13
C GLU A 114 -11.34 -22.18 13.09
N ASN A 115 -11.06 -20.91 13.40
CA ASN A 115 -10.28 -20.06 12.52
C ASN A 115 -8.86 -20.62 12.34
N ILE A 116 -8.19 -21.07 13.40
CA ILE A 116 -6.83 -21.64 13.33
C ILE A 116 -6.82 -22.88 12.44
N PHE A 117 -7.74 -23.83 12.64
CA PHE A 117 -7.73 -25.12 11.96
C PHE A 117 -8.56 -25.20 10.68
N LEU A 118 -9.01 -24.05 10.16
CA LEU A 118 -9.83 -24.01 8.96
C LEU A 118 -9.09 -24.64 7.76
N GLY A 119 -9.75 -25.56 7.08
CA GLY A 119 -9.17 -26.31 5.94
C GLY A 119 -8.29 -27.50 6.31
N HIS A 120 -7.92 -27.68 7.59
CA HIS A 120 -7.06 -28.77 8.05
C HIS A 120 -7.44 -29.29 9.45
N ALA A 121 -8.74 -29.24 9.78
CA ALA A 121 -9.23 -29.68 11.08
C ALA A 121 -8.93 -31.17 11.35
N PRO A 122 -8.47 -31.51 12.58
CA PRO A 122 -8.22 -32.90 12.95
C PRO A 122 -9.51 -33.72 12.81
N ARG A 123 -9.39 -34.95 12.31
CA ARG A 123 -10.53 -35.84 12.09
C ARG A 123 -10.53 -36.99 13.10
N SER A 124 -11.73 -37.34 13.55
CA SER A 124 -11.99 -38.53 14.36
C SER A 124 -11.83 -39.80 13.53
N ARG A 125 -11.78 -40.97 14.19
CA ARG A 125 -11.72 -42.28 13.52
C ARG A 125 -12.87 -42.56 12.54
N VAL A 126 -14.00 -41.86 12.70
CA VAL A 126 -15.18 -41.98 11.81
C VAL A 126 -15.23 -40.87 10.74
N GLY A 127 -14.18 -40.06 10.62
CA GLY A 127 -14.05 -39.04 9.57
C GLY A 127 -14.72 -37.69 9.86
N THR A 128 -15.36 -37.52 11.01
CA THR A 128 -15.92 -36.23 11.48
C THR A 128 -14.85 -35.35 12.12
N ILE A 129 -15.12 -34.05 12.30
CA ILE A 129 -14.18 -33.14 12.97
C ILE A 129 -14.02 -33.54 14.45
N ASP A 130 -12.77 -33.69 14.90
CA ASP A 130 -12.41 -33.90 16.29
C ASP A 130 -12.21 -32.55 17.00
N TRP A 131 -13.33 -32.01 17.46
CA TRP A 131 -13.38 -30.72 18.16
C TRP A 131 -12.56 -30.67 19.45
N ARG A 132 -12.35 -31.81 20.13
CA ARG A 132 -11.58 -31.85 21.38
C ARG A 132 -10.10 -31.69 21.09
N THR A 133 -9.60 -32.42 20.10
CA THR A 133 -8.22 -32.32 19.64
C THR A 133 -7.95 -30.94 19.04
N MET A 134 -8.87 -30.41 18.23
CA MET A 134 -8.73 -29.07 17.63
C MET A 134 -8.55 -27.97 18.67
N ARG A 135 -9.41 -27.93 19.71
CA ARG A 135 -9.29 -26.95 20.79
C ARG A 135 -7.99 -27.09 21.59
N LYS A 136 -7.58 -28.34 21.86
CA LYS A 136 -6.33 -28.61 22.57
C LYS A 136 -5.14 -28.06 21.77
N ASN A 137 -5.05 -28.41 20.49
CA ASN A 137 -3.95 -27.98 19.62
C ASN A 137 -3.96 -26.45 19.43
N ALA A 138 -5.14 -25.82 19.33
CA ALA A 138 -5.25 -24.36 19.23
C ALA A 138 -4.64 -23.67 20.45
N ARG A 139 -4.91 -24.16 21.67
CA ARG A 139 -4.30 -23.62 22.90
C ARG A 139 -2.79 -23.84 22.94
N GLU A 140 -2.30 -24.98 22.47
CA GLU A 140 -0.86 -25.25 22.39
C GLU A 140 -0.15 -24.30 21.43
N VAL A 141 -0.71 -24.07 20.23
CA VAL A 141 -0.17 -23.10 19.25
C VAL A 141 -0.16 -21.69 19.84
N LEU A 142 -1.29 -21.23 20.40
CA LEU A 142 -1.41 -19.90 21.02
C LEU A 142 -0.42 -19.70 22.19
N ASN A 143 -0.20 -20.72 23.01
CA ASN A 143 0.79 -20.65 24.09
C ASN A 143 2.23 -20.56 23.57
N THR A 144 2.55 -21.35 22.53
CA THR A 144 3.89 -21.38 21.94
C THR A 144 4.28 -20.03 21.36
N MET A 145 3.32 -19.32 20.76
CA MET A 145 3.52 -17.97 20.22
C MET A 145 3.40 -16.84 21.26
N GLY A 146 3.26 -17.15 22.55
CA GLY A 146 3.09 -16.14 23.60
C GLY A 146 1.71 -15.46 23.64
N ALA A 147 0.73 -15.96 22.86
CA ALA A 147 -0.64 -15.46 22.79
C ALA A 147 -1.63 -16.27 23.66
N GLY A 148 -1.15 -16.87 24.76
CA GLY A 148 -1.94 -17.71 25.65
C GLY A 148 -3.09 -16.99 26.37
N HIS A 149 -3.14 -15.65 26.31
CA HIS A 149 -4.26 -14.85 26.79
C HIS A 149 -5.51 -14.93 25.89
N ILE A 150 -5.38 -15.41 24.66
CA ILE A 150 -6.49 -15.56 23.73
C ILE A 150 -7.22 -16.87 24.01
N ASP A 151 -8.51 -16.78 24.32
CA ASP A 151 -9.36 -17.97 24.49
C ASP A 151 -9.65 -18.63 23.13
N ALA A 152 -9.28 -19.91 23.00
CA ALA A 152 -9.51 -20.71 21.81
C ALA A 152 -11.01 -20.92 21.49
N ASP A 153 -11.89 -20.78 22.48
CA ASP A 153 -13.35 -20.91 22.35
C ASP A 153 -14.07 -19.58 22.11
N ALA A 154 -13.38 -18.44 22.22
CA ALA A 154 -13.95 -17.12 21.92
C ALA A 154 -14.27 -16.99 20.43
N ARG A 155 -15.34 -16.26 20.10
CA ARG A 155 -15.64 -15.88 18.71
C ARG A 155 -14.69 -14.79 18.27
N LEU A 156 -14.26 -14.86 17.02
CA LEU A 156 -13.27 -13.92 16.51
C LEU A 156 -13.78 -12.47 16.55
N LYS A 157 -15.07 -12.22 16.29
CA LYS A 157 -15.67 -10.88 16.34
C LYS A 157 -15.57 -10.18 17.69
N ASP A 158 -15.41 -10.94 18.77
CA ASP A 158 -15.30 -10.40 20.13
C ASP A 158 -13.84 -10.00 20.46
N LEU A 159 -12.89 -10.28 19.56
CA LEU A 159 -11.48 -9.94 19.70
C LEU A 159 -11.15 -8.59 19.07
N GLY A 160 -10.26 -7.84 19.73
CA GLY A 160 -9.61 -6.68 19.14
C GLY A 160 -8.73 -7.05 17.93
N ILE A 161 -8.46 -6.08 17.08
CA ILE A 161 -7.71 -6.24 15.81
C ILE A 161 -6.37 -6.97 16.03
N ALA A 162 -5.63 -6.60 17.09
CA ALA A 162 -4.38 -7.23 17.49
C ALA A 162 -4.49 -8.75 17.65
N ASN A 163 -5.47 -9.19 18.44
CA ASN A 163 -5.72 -10.61 18.70
C ASN A 163 -6.18 -11.33 17.44
N LYS A 164 -6.97 -10.69 16.55
CA LYS A 164 -7.31 -11.27 15.24
C LYS A 164 -6.06 -11.56 14.40
N HIS A 165 -5.09 -10.66 14.41
CA HIS A 165 -3.83 -10.88 13.69
C HIS A 165 -3.04 -12.07 14.27
N LEU A 166 -2.92 -12.16 15.60
CA LEU A 166 -2.30 -13.32 16.26
C LEU A 166 -3.02 -14.62 15.91
N VAL A 167 -4.35 -14.61 15.73
CA VAL A 167 -5.10 -15.79 15.28
C VAL A 167 -4.78 -16.16 13.81
N ALA A 168 -4.59 -15.17 12.93
CA ALA A 168 -4.16 -15.44 11.55
C ALA A 168 -2.76 -16.05 11.49
N VAL A 169 -1.86 -15.57 12.34
CA VAL A 169 -0.53 -16.12 12.53
C VAL A 169 -0.60 -17.55 13.08
N ALA A 170 -1.41 -17.78 14.10
CA ALA A 170 -1.62 -19.10 14.69
C ALA A 170 -2.13 -20.13 13.67
N ARG A 171 -3.03 -19.73 12.75
CA ARG A 171 -3.47 -20.55 11.61
C ARG A 171 -2.30 -20.97 10.72
N ALA A 172 -1.35 -20.08 10.48
CA ALA A 172 -0.18 -20.42 9.67
C ALA A 172 0.74 -21.42 10.39
N MET A 173 0.84 -21.31 11.73
CA MET A 173 1.65 -22.20 12.58
C MET A 173 0.99 -23.55 12.89
N SER A 174 -0.34 -23.66 12.81
CA SER A 174 -1.04 -24.93 13.06
C SER A 174 -0.84 -25.97 11.95
N ILE A 175 -0.31 -25.53 10.82
CA ILE A 175 0.17 -26.37 9.73
C ILE A 175 1.67 -26.59 9.96
N ASP A 176 2.16 -27.82 9.75
CA ASP A 176 3.61 -28.07 9.69
C ASP A 176 4.18 -27.49 8.38
N ALA A 177 4.22 -26.17 8.30
CA ALA A 177 4.69 -25.44 7.15
C ALA A 177 6.21 -25.49 7.12
N GLN A 178 6.79 -25.91 6.01
CA GLN A 178 8.22 -25.82 5.73
C GLN A 178 8.56 -24.53 4.98
N ILE A 179 7.56 -23.94 4.32
CA ILE A 179 7.66 -22.69 3.56
C ILE A 179 6.55 -21.75 4.04
N VAL A 180 6.90 -20.57 4.51
CA VAL A 180 5.98 -19.55 5.02
C VAL A 180 6.07 -18.30 4.16
N ILE A 181 4.95 -17.86 3.61
CA ILE A 181 4.85 -16.62 2.83
C ILE A 181 4.14 -15.57 3.68
N MET A 182 4.74 -14.40 3.84
CA MET A 182 4.16 -13.26 4.57
C MET A 182 4.03 -12.07 3.62
N ASP A 183 2.79 -11.72 3.26
CA ASP A 183 2.47 -10.67 2.30
C ASP A 183 2.03 -9.37 2.98
N GLU A 184 2.92 -8.39 3.06
CA GLU A 184 2.76 -7.10 3.76
C GLU A 184 2.18 -7.23 5.18
N PRO A 185 2.77 -8.08 6.05
CA PRO A 185 2.15 -8.46 7.33
C PRO A 185 2.05 -7.30 8.34
N THR A 186 2.81 -6.21 8.15
CA THR A 186 2.88 -5.08 9.09
C THR A 186 1.97 -3.90 8.73
N ALA A 187 1.21 -3.98 7.63
CA ALA A 187 0.47 -2.84 7.09
C ALA A 187 -0.57 -2.25 8.08
N ALA A 188 -1.12 -3.08 8.96
CA ALA A 188 -2.13 -2.70 9.95
C ALA A 188 -1.65 -2.81 11.40
N LEU A 189 -0.34 -2.97 11.62
CA LEU A 189 0.23 -3.23 12.94
C LEU A 189 0.84 -1.96 13.56
N SER A 190 0.71 -1.85 14.88
CA SER A 190 1.45 -0.91 15.72
C SER A 190 2.91 -1.34 15.89
N LEU A 191 3.78 -0.43 16.35
CA LEU A 191 5.21 -0.72 16.55
C LEU A 191 5.47 -1.92 17.48
N LYS A 192 4.68 -2.05 18.55
CA LYS A 192 4.81 -3.18 19.48
C LYS A 192 4.49 -4.52 18.80
N GLU A 193 3.45 -4.55 17.98
CA GLU A 193 3.01 -5.76 17.27
C GLU A 193 3.99 -6.14 16.15
N ILE A 194 4.65 -5.15 15.54
CA ILE A 194 5.72 -5.38 14.57
C ILE A 194 6.91 -6.10 15.24
N GLU A 195 7.30 -5.70 16.46
CA GLU A 195 8.35 -6.39 17.22
C GLU A 195 7.96 -7.84 17.55
N GLU A 196 6.71 -8.09 17.95
CA GLU A 196 6.20 -9.44 18.19
C GLU A 196 6.24 -10.31 16.92
N LEU A 197 5.90 -9.74 15.76
CA LEU A 197 6.06 -10.41 14.47
C LEU A 197 7.52 -10.75 14.16
N PHE A 198 8.47 -9.84 14.43
CA PHE A 198 9.88 -10.10 14.21
C PHE A 198 10.41 -11.23 15.09
N LEU A 199 10.00 -11.29 16.35
CA LEU A 199 10.33 -12.41 17.24
C LEU A 199 9.81 -13.75 16.69
N LEU A 200 8.60 -13.76 16.12
CA LEU A 200 8.08 -14.94 15.46
C LEU A 200 8.89 -15.33 14.22
N VAL A 201 9.25 -14.36 13.37
CA VAL A 201 10.07 -14.62 12.17
C VAL A 201 11.40 -15.26 12.58
N GLU A 202 12.05 -14.76 13.62
CA GLU A 202 13.28 -15.35 14.16
C GLU A 202 13.07 -16.76 14.72
N PHE A 203 11.94 -17.01 15.41
CA PHE A 203 11.57 -18.35 15.84
C PHE A 203 11.42 -19.31 14.63
N LEU A 204 10.69 -18.90 13.59
CA LEU A 204 10.51 -19.71 12.38
C LEU A 204 11.84 -19.97 11.64
N LYS A 205 12.75 -18.99 11.62
CA LYS A 205 14.13 -19.19 11.09
C LYS A 205 14.86 -20.26 11.91
N SER A 206 14.77 -20.20 13.24
CA SER A 206 15.45 -21.17 14.12
C SER A 206 14.94 -22.61 13.95
N GLU A 207 13.67 -22.77 13.58
CA GLU A 207 13.04 -24.05 13.24
C GLU A 207 13.35 -24.52 11.80
N GLY A 208 14.23 -23.81 11.08
CA GLY A 208 14.67 -24.17 9.74
C GLY A 208 13.63 -23.93 8.64
N LYS A 209 12.58 -23.15 8.91
CA LYS A 209 11.54 -22.82 7.93
C LYS A 209 12.08 -21.85 6.87
N ALA A 210 11.66 -22.01 5.62
CA ALA A 210 12.00 -21.09 4.54
C ALA A 210 10.95 -19.99 4.46
N ILE A 211 11.35 -18.71 4.55
CA ILE A 211 10.40 -17.60 4.69
C ILE A 211 10.51 -16.67 3.48
N LEU A 212 9.37 -16.41 2.83
CA LEU A 212 9.23 -15.34 1.84
C LEU A 212 8.54 -14.15 2.50
N PHE A 213 9.24 -13.04 2.64
CA PHE A 213 8.71 -11.83 3.26
C PHE A 213 8.51 -10.74 2.20
N ILE A 214 7.29 -10.24 2.05
CA ILE A 214 6.97 -9.18 1.09
C ILE A 214 6.69 -7.92 1.88
N SER A 215 7.51 -6.89 1.68
CA SER A 215 7.31 -5.57 2.26
C SER A 215 7.91 -4.51 1.34
N HIS A 216 7.41 -3.29 1.47
CA HIS A 216 7.96 -2.09 0.85
C HIS A 216 8.66 -1.18 1.88
N LYS A 217 8.68 -1.57 3.16
CA LYS A 217 9.32 -0.83 4.24
C LYS A 217 10.74 -1.36 4.45
N PHE A 218 11.73 -0.57 4.05
CA PHE A 218 13.13 -0.97 4.09
C PHE A 218 13.64 -1.26 5.50
N ASP A 219 13.21 -0.51 6.51
CA ASP A 219 13.62 -0.75 7.89
C ASP A 219 13.28 -2.17 8.35
N GLU A 220 12.12 -2.69 7.93
CA GLU A 220 11.70 -4.07 8.21
C GLU A 220 12.56 -5.08 7.45
N ILE A 221 12.78 -4.84 6.15
CA ILE A 221 13.56 -5.73 5.29
C ILE A 221 14.99 -5.88 5.84
N TYR A 222 15.67 -4.77 6.13
CA TYR A 222 17.04 -4.80 6.67
C TYR A 222 17.11 -5.36 8.09
N ARG A 223 15.99 -5.38 8.82
CA ARG A 223 15.92 -5.93 10.17
C ARG A 223 15.90 -7.45 10.17
N ILE A 224 15.15 -8.10 9.26
CA ILE A 224 14.85 -9.54 9.35
C ILE A 224 15.37 -10.39 8.18
N ALA A 225 15.59 -9.79 7.01
CA ALA A 225 15.85 -10.54 5.78
C ALA A 225 17.34 -10.87 5.62
N ASP A 226 17.62 -12.11 5.23
CA ASP A 226 18.98 -12.59 4.90
C ASP A 226 19.26 -12.41 3.40
N ARG A 227 18.23 -12.58 2.58
CA ARG A 227 18.27 -12.55 1.11
C ARG A 227 17.27 -11.54 0.57
N TYR A 228 17.50 -11.05 -0.64
CA TYR A 228 16.53 -10.30 -1.40
C TYR A 228 16.39 -10.83 -2.83
N THR A 229 15.21 -10.61 -3.39
CA THR A 229 14.91 -10.75 -4.81
C THR A 229 14.08 -9.54 -5.24
N VAL A 230 14.49 -8.85 -6.31
CA VAL A 230 13.80 -7.68 -6.84
C VAL A 230 13.02 -8.03 -8.09
N PHE A 231 11.72 -7.75 -8.07
CA PHE A 231 10.81 -7.87 -9.21
C PHE A 231 10.44 -6.49 -9.75
N ARG A 232 10.35 -6.37 -11.08
CA ARG A 232 9.85 -5.18 -11.78
C ARG A 232 9.18 -5.59 -13.07
N ASP A 233 8.01 -5.02 -13.37
CA ASP A 233 7.25 -5.28 -14.61
C ASP A 233 7.00 -6.78 -14.92
N GLY A 234 6.88 -7.61 -13.88
CA GLY A 234 6.68 -9.05 -14.04
C GLY A 234 7.96 -9.84 -14.31
N GLU A 235 9.13 -9.21 -14.25
CA GLU A 235 10.45 -9.83 -14.45
C GLU A 235 11.27 -9.79 -13.16
N MET A 236 12.21 -10.74 -13.03
CA MET A 236 13.21 -10.73 -11.96
C MET A 236 14.41 -9.88 -12.38
N ILE A 237 14.68 -8.80 -11.65
CA ILE A 237 15.75 -7.84 -11.97
C ILE A 237 17.07 -8.22 -11.29
N GLY A 238 17.01 -8.80 -10.10
CA GLY A 238 18.21 -9.22 -9.37
C GLY A 238 17.91 -9.89 -8.05
N GLU A 239 18.91 -10.58 -7.51
CA GLU A 239 18.88 -11.24 -6.21
C GLU A 239 20.25 -11.16 -5.53
N GLY A 240 20.27 -11.34 -4.21
CA GLY A 240 21.52 -11.24 -3.45
C GLY A 240 21.32 -11.34 -1.95
N LEU A 241 22.40 -11.31 -1.19
CA LEU A 241 22.34 -11.25 0.27
C LEU A 241 22.08 -9.80 0.69
N ILE A 242 21.19 -9.61 1.68
CA ILE A 242 20.84 -8.27 2.16
C ILE A 242 22.05 -7.52 2.73
N ARG A 243 22.95 -8.24 3.43
CA ARG A 243 24.18 -7.65 4.00
C ARG A 243 25.13 -7.05 2.96
N ASP A 244 25.02 -7.48 1.69
CA ASP A 244 25.92 -7.07 0.60
C ASP A 244 25.30 -5.97 -0.29
N ALA A 245 24.07 -5.54 0.00
CA ALA A 245 23.34 -4.56 -0.80
C ALA A 245 22.91 -3.36 0.05
N GLY A 246 23.26 -2.16 -0.41
CA GLY A 246 22.77 -0.91 0.18
C GLY A 246 21.36 -0.57 -0.31
N GLN A 247 20.59 0.16 0.50
CA GLN A 247 19.21 0.55 0.17
C GLN A 247 19.09 1.23 -1.20
N SER A 248 19.99 2.17 -1.52
CA SER A 248 19.99 2.87 -2.80
C SER A 248 20.14 1.94 -4.01
N GLN A 249 20.87 0.83 -3.87
CA GLN A 249 21.06 -0.15 -4.94
C GLN A 249 19.76 -0.93 -5.20
N ILE A 250 19.10 -1.40 -4.12
CA ILE A 250 17.83 -2.12 -4.23
C ILE A 250 16.76 -1.22 -4.84
N VAL A 251 16.68 0.03 -4.40
CA VAL A 251 15.73 1.00 -4.96
C VAL A 251 16.00 1.25 -6.45
N ARG A 252 17.26 1.36 -6.88
CA ARG A 252 17.59 1.47 -8.32
C ARG A 252 17.12 0.27 -9.14
N MET A 253 17.22 -0.94 -8.59
CA MET A 253 16.69 -2.15 -9.25
C MET A 253 15.16 -2.11 -9.35
N MET A 254 14.46 -1.65 -8.30
CA MET A 254 13.00 -1.55 -8.28
C MET A 254 12.46 -0.55 -9.31
N VAL A 255 13.08 0.62 -9.45
CA VAL A 255 12.53 1.75 -10.24
C VAL A 255 13.16 1.85 -11.65
N GLY A 256 14.33 1.26 -11.86
CA GLY A 256 15.01 1.24 -13.17
C GLY A 256 15.61 2.59 -13.62
N ARG A 257 15.63 3.60 -12.74
CA ARG A 257 16.28 4.90 -12.96
C ARG A 257 17.15 5.25 -11.74
N ALA A 258 18.14 6.12 -11.90
CA ALA A 258 18.81 6.74 -10.76
C ALA A 258 17.77 7.55 -9.96
N VAL A 259 17.54 7.18 -8.70
CA VAL A 259 16.47 7.69 -7.84
C VAL A 259 16.84 9.06 -7.24
N ASP A 260 17.53 9.88 -8.03
CA ASP A 260 17.99 11.20 -7.60
C ASP A 260 16.88 12.26 -7.83
N HIS A 261 15.73 11.87 -8.41
CA HIS A 261 14.60 12.75 -8.75
C HIS A 261 13.22 12.10 -8.49
N ILE A 262 12.94 11.62 -7.27
CA ILE A 262 11.58 11.18 -6.90
C ILE A 262 10.59 12.35 -6.97
N PHE A 263 11.06 13.54 -6.57
CA PHE A 263 10.25 14.76 -6.56
C PHE A 263 10.68 15.68 -7.71
N PRO A 264 9.73 16.20 -8.51
CA PRO A 264 10.04 17.12 -9.60
C PRO A 264 10.63 18.42 -9.05
N GLN A 265 11.76 18.88 -9.60
CA GLN A 265 12.26 20.21 -9.27
C GLN A 265 11.33 21.27 -9.85
N ARG A 266 10.75 22.10 -8.99
CA ARG A 266 9.83 23.18 -9.37
C ARG A 266 10.40 24.54 -8.95
N LYS A 267 10.25 25.54 -9.83
CA LYS A 267 10.29 26.95 -9.44
C LYS A 267 8.84 27.41 -9.33
N ALA A 268 8.35 27.59 -8.11
CA ALA A 268 6.97 28.01 -7.88
C ALA A 268 6.81 29.51 -8.20
N GLU A 269 5.88 29.83 -9.09
CA GLU A 269 5.39 31.21 -9.29
C GLU A 269 4.13 31.39 -8.46
N ILE A 270 4.32 31.75 -7.19
CA ILE A 270 3.22 31.91 -6.23
C ILE A 270 2.49 33.23 -6.50
N GLY A 271 1.21 33.13 -6.85
CA GLY A 271 0.33 34.26 -7.16
C GLY A 271 -0.45 34.79 -5.96
N ALA A 272 -1.55 35.48 -6.24
CA ALA A 272 -2.45 36.01 -5.20
C ALA A 272 -3.21 34.90 -4.44
N PRO A 273 -3.67 35.16 -3.20
CA PRO A 273 -4.53 34.24 -2.45
C PRO A 273 -5.76 33.82 -3.27
N VAL A 274 -5.97 32.50 -3.42
CA VAL A 274 -7.14 31.93 -4.08
C VAL A 274 -8.17 31.45 -3.06
N LEU A 275 -7.75 30.92 -1.93
CA LEU A 275 -8.62 30.41 -0.87
C LEU A 275 -8.10 30.93 0.47
N ALA A 276 -8.97 31.55 1.27
CA ALA A 276 -8.66 31.92 2.63
C ALA A 276 -9.71 31.34 3.58
N VAL A 277 -9.22 30.69 4.64
CA VAL A 277 -10.01 30.06 5.70
C VAL A 277 -9.70 30.81 6.99
N SER A 278 -10.73 31.17 7.77
CA SER A 278 -10.56 31.93 9.02
C SER A 278 -11.52 31.47 10.10
N GLY A 279 -10.98 31.08 11.27
CA GLY A 279 -11.74 30.66 12.44
C GLY A 279 -12.63 29.44 12.20
N LEU A 280 -12.26 28.58 11.24
CA LEU A 280 -13.10 27.44 10.86
C LEU A 280 -13.09 26.40 11.97
N SER A 281 -14.28 26.01 12.43
CA SER A 281 -14.43 25.07 13.53
C SER A 281 -15.49 24.00 13.23
N HIS A 282 -15.30 22.81 13.80
CA HIS A 282 -16.26 21.71 13.77
C HIS A 282 -16.67 21.37 15.21
N PRO A 283 -17.90 20.91 15.49
CA PRO A 283 -18.35 20.62 16.85
C PRO A 283 -17.46 19.64 17.64
N THR A 284 -16.74 18.74 16.96
CA THR A 284 -16.00 17.64 17.60
C THR A 284 -14.61 17.35 17.04
N GLU A 285 -14.23 17.87 15.88
CA GLU A 285 -13.06 17.36 15.13
C GLU A 285 -11.90 18.36 15.06
N PHE A 286 -12.19 19.65 14.92
CA PHE A 286 -11.18 20.70 14.82
C PHE A 286 -11.74 22.06 15.28
N ASP A 287 -10.86 22.97 15.64
CA ASP A 287 -11.20 24.26 16.25
C ASP A 287 -10.24 25.36 15.77
N ASP A 288 -10.79 26.54 15.48
CA ASP A 288 -10.05 27.76 15.12
C ASP A 288 -8.98 27.57 14.01
N ILE A 289 -9.38 26.97 12.89
CA ILE A 289 -8.50 26.74 11.75
C ILE A 289 -8.45 27.98 10.85
N GLY A 290 -7.24 28.48 10.59
CA GLY A 290 -7.00 29.63 9.71
C GLY A 290 -5.76 29.49 8.85
N PHE A 291 -5.92 29.59 7.53
CA PHE A 291 -4.81 29.53 6.57
C PHE A 291 -5.20 30.14 5.21
N GLU A 292 -4.20 30.42 4.39
CA GLU A 292 -4.36 30.89 3.01
C GLU A 292 -3.61 29.99 2.04
N LEU A 293 -4.26 29.71 0.91
CA LEU A 293 -3.69 29.05 -0.27
C LEU A 293 -3.63 30.05 -1.41
N HIS A 294 -2.50 30.11 -2.09
CA HIS A 294 -2.22 31.01 -3.20
C HIS A 294 -2.32 30.29 -4.54
N ARG A 295 -2.54 31.08 -5.60
CA ARG A 295 -2.54 30.55 -6.97
C ARG A 295 -1.17 29.96 -7.30
N GLY A 296 -1.14 28.73 -7.82
CA GLY A 296 0.12 28.06 -8.18
C GLY A 296 0.91 27.53 -6.96
N GLU A 297 0.29 27.47 -5.78
CA GLU A 297 0.87 26.91 -4.56
C GLU A 297 0.44 25.46 -4.36
N ILE A 298 1.36 24.64 -3.83
CA ILE A 298 1.05 23.37 -3.15
C ILE A 298 1.18 23.63 -1.64
N LEU A 299 0.04 23.70 -0.94
CA LEU A 299 0.00 23.80 0.52
C LEU A 299 -0.10 22.41 1.14
N GLY A 300 0.96 21.97 1.81
CA GLY A 300 1.03 20.69 2.49
C GLY A 300 0.35 20.71 3.85
N PHE A 301 -0.43 19.70 4.18
CA PHE A 301 -1.01 19.48 5.51
C PHE A 301 -0.39 18.22 6.13
N TYR A 302 0.38 18.43 7.20
CA TYR A 302 1.05 17.39 7.95
C TYR A 302 0.55 17.34 9.40
N GLY A 303 0.58 16.16 10.01
CA GLY A 303 0.11 15.91 11.36
C GLY A 303 0.04 14.42 11.64
N LEU A 304 0.12 14.03 12.91
CA LEU A 304 -0.03 12.64 13.31
C LEU A 304 -1.46 12.13 13.01
N VAL A 305 -1.64 10.81 13.01
CA VAL A 305 -2.97 10.20 12.84
C VAL A 305 -3.92 10.76 13.90
N GLY A 306 -5.11 11.20 13.46
CA GLY A 306 -6.09 11.86 14.34
C GLY A 306 -5.85 13.35 14.57
N ALA A 307 -4.92 14.00 13.85
CA ALA A 307 -4.69 15.44 13.97
C ALA A 307 -5.81 16.34 13.40
N GLY A 308 -6.82 15.78 12.71
CA GLY A 308 -7.94 16.55 12.14
C GLY A 308 -7.73 17.01 10.69
N ARG A 309 -6.72 16.49 9.98
CA ARG A 309 -6.32 16.96 8.63
C ARG A 309 -7.42 16.73 7.60
N SER A 310 -7.85 15.47 7.47
CA SER A 310 -8.86 15.04 6.51
C SER A 310 -10.23 15.64 6.87
N GLU A 311 -10.53 15.77 8.15
CA GLU A 311 -11.77 16.36 8.67
C GLU A 311 -11.91 17.83 8.27
N VAL A 312 -10.83 18.62 8.34
CA VAL A 312 -10.81 20.00 7.83
C VAL A 312 -11.08 20.04 6.33
N MET A 313 -10.44 19.16 5.56
CA MET A 313 -10.62 19.10 4.11
C MET A 313 -12.05 18.70 3.71
N GLN A 314 -12.63 17.73 4.42
CA GLN A 314 -14.01 17.32 4.24
C GLN A 314 -14.99 18.45 4.56
N ALA A 315 -14.73 19.23 5.61
CA ALA A 315 -15.54 20.40 5.93
C ALA A 315 -15.45 21.50 4.86
N ILE A 316 -14.26 21.79 4.35
CA ILE A 316 -14.06 22.78 3.26
C ILE A 316 -14.79 22.35 1.98
N SER A 317 -14.83 21.04 1.71
CA SER A 317 -15.57 20.45 0.59
C SER A 317 -17.08 20.27 0.83
N GLY A 318 -17.62 20.71 1.97
CA GLY A 318 -19.05 20.59 2.27
C GLY A 318 -19.55 19.17 2.51
N ILE A 319 -18.66 18.22 2.81
CA ILE A 319 -19.01 16.85 3.22
C ILE A 319 -19.50 16.84 4.68
N THR A 320 -18.82 17.57 5.55
CA THR A 320 -19.22 17.78 6.96
C THR A 320 -19.62 19.24 7.20
N ARG A 321 -20.40 19.50 8.26
CA ARG A 321 -20.90 20.86 8.57
C ARG A 321 -20.04 21.55 9.60
N THR A 322 -19.59 22.76 9.27
CA THR A 322 -18.84 23.63 10.18
C THR A 322 -19.77 24.28 11.20
N SER A 323 -19.29 24.52 12.42
CA SER A 323 -20.00 25.25 13.47
C SER A 323 -19.80 26.76 13.38
N SER A 324 -18.62 27.19 12.95
CA SER A 324 -18.24 28.61 12.79
C SER A 324 -17.09 28.77 11.80
N GLY A 325 -16.73 30.04 11.55
CA GLY A 325 -15.66 30.44 10.64
C GLY A 325 -16.15 30.85 9.25
N THR A 326 -15.21 31.31 8.44
CA THR A 326 -15.48 31.78 7.07
C THR A 326 -14.50 31.16 6.09
N ILE A 327 -14.99 30.90 4.88
CA ILE A 327 -14.21 30.45 3.74
C ILE A 327 -14.44 31.47 2.63
N THR A 328 -13.36 31.97 2.03
CA THR A 328 -13.44 32.83 0.84
C THR A 328 -12.66 32.20 -0.30
N LEU A 329 -13.23 32.26 -1.51
CA LEU A 329 -12.62 31.78 -2.74
C LEU A 329 -12.57 32.94 -3.74
N GLU A 330 -11.35 33.31 -4.16
CA GLU A 330 -11.07 34.49 -5.00
C GLU A 330 -11.72 35.76 -4.44
N GLY A 331 -11.64 35.94 -3.11
CA GLY A 331 -12.20 37.07 -2.38
C GLY A 331 -13.73 37.02 -2.16
N LYS A 332 -14.43 35.99 -2.63
CA LYS A 332 -15.88 35.82 -2.41
C LYS A 332 -16.14 34.83 -1.29
N ALA A 333 -16.95 35.20 -0.31
CA ALA A 333 -17.38 34.30 0.74
C ALA A 333 -18.19 33.13 0.16
N ILE A 334 -17.83 31.91 0.55
CA ILE A 334 -18.53 30.67 0.23
C ILE A 334 -18.86 29.92 1.52
N MET A 335 -19.96 29.18 1.50
CA MET A 335 -20.33 28.29 2.61
C MET A 335 -20.98 27.04 2.01
N PRO A 336 -20.17 26.11 1.49
CA PRO A 336 -20.66 24.86 0.90
C PRO A 336 -21.49 24.09 1.92
N LYS A 337 -22.70 23.65 1.53
CA LYS A 337 -23.58 22.80 2.38
C LYS A 337 -23.60 21.36 1.90
N SER A 338 -22.94 21.11 0.78
CA SER A 338 -22.80 19.82 0.12
C SER A 338 -21.55 19.82 -0.76
N ALA A 339 -21.07 18.63 -1.11
CA ALA A 339 -19.99 18.47 -2.10
C ALA A 339 -20.35 19.07 -3.46
N ALA A 340 -21.63 19.05 -3.85
CA ALA A 340 -22.07 19.69 -5.09
C ALA A 340 -21.83 21.21 -5.08
N ASP A 341 -22.11 21.87 -3.95
CA ASP A 341 -21.87 23.31 -3.79
C ASP A 341 -20.38 23.65 -3.89
N SER A 342 -19.51 22.81 -3.32
CA SER A 342 -18.06 23.04 -3.39
C SER A 342 -17.55 22.86 -4.82
N ILE A 343 -18.01 21.81 -5.52
CA ILE A 343 -17.65 21.54 -6.91
C ILE A 343 -18.09 22.69 -7.82
N ASP A 344 -19.34 23.16 -7.67
CA ASP A 344 -19.88 24.30 -8.44
C ASP A 344 -19.12 25.61 -8.13
N ALA A 345 -18.61 25.79 -6.91
CA ALA A 345 -17.73 26.91 -6.55
C ALA A 345 -16.31 26.78 -7.15
N GLY A 346 -15.90 25.58 -7.54
CA GLY A 346 -14.58 25.27 -8.08
C GLY A 346 -13.59 24.66 -7.08
N ILE A 347 -14.08 24.03 -6.02
CA ILE A 347 -13.30 23.28 -5.03
C ILE A 347 -13.66 21.80 -5.14
N VAL A 348 -12.67 20.95 -5.43
CA VAL A 348 -12.86 19.50 -5.51
C VAL A 348 -11.99 18.79 -4.48
N TYR A 349 -12.50 17.66 -3.98
CA TYR A 349 -11.85 16.83 -2.97
C TYR A 349 -11.61 15.43 -3.51
N VAL A 350 -10.37 14.98 -3.44
CA VAL A 350 -9.92 13.65 -3.80
C VAL A 350 -9.66 12.88 -2.50
N PRO A 351 -10.50 11.87 -2.17
CA PRO A 351 -10.41 11.16 -0.90
C PRO A 351 -9.24 10.18 -0.85
N GLU A 352 -8.82 9.86 0.37
CA GLU A 352 -7.84 8.81 0.69
C GLU A 352 -8.31 7.42 0.22
N GLU A 353 -9.55 7.02 0.57
CA GLU A 353 -10.09 5.69 0.21
C GLU A 353 -10.67 5.66 -1.21
N ARG A 354 -9.80 5.54 -2.22
CA ARG A 354 -10.17 5.48 -3.64
C ARG A 354 -11.28 4.48 -3.99
N GLY A 355 -11.26 3.28 -3.39
CA GLY A 355 -12.18 2.19 -3.74
C GLY A 355 -13.60 2.36 -3.17
N LYS A 356 -13.72 2.98 -1.98
CA LYS A 356 -15.02 3.24 -1.35
C LYS A 356 -15.59 4.61 -1.71
N GLN A 357 -14.72 5.60 -1.96
CA GLN A 357 -15.12 7.01 -2.07
C GLN A 357 -14.71 7.68 -3.40
N GLY A 358 -13.72 7.15 -4.12
CA GLY A 358 -13.13 7.80 -5.30
C GLY A 358 -13.72 7.35 -6.65
N VAL A 359 -13.79 6.04 -6.87
CA VAL A 359 -14.29 5.42 -8.11
C VAL A 359 -15.56 4.59 -7.89
N VAL A 360 -16.36 4.46 -8.94
CA VAL A 360 -17.44 3.48 -9.01
C VAL A 360 -16.89 2.25 -9.70
N ILE A 361 -16.62 1.20 -8.91
CA ILE A 361 -15.85 0.02 -9.31
C ILE A 361 -16.47 -0.74 -10.49
N GLY A 362 -17.80 -0.80 -10.57
CA GLY A 362 -18.53 -1.49 -11.64
C GLY A 362 -18.90 -0.61 -12.83
N LEU A 363 -18.30 0.57 -12.96
CA LEU A 363 -18.44 1.43 -14.13
C LEU A 363 -17.12 1.47 -14.92
N PRO A 364 -17.21 1.60 -16.27
CA PRO A 364 -16.05 1.83 -17.12
C PRO A 364 -15.23 3.08 -16.76
N ILE A 365 -13.98 3.11 -17.22
CA ILE A 365 -13.07 4.25 -17.05
C ILE A 365 -13.71 5.55 -17.56
N PHE A 366 -14.26 5.55 -18.78
CA PHE A 366 -14.80 6.78 -19.37
C PHE A 366 -15.95 7.38 -18.57
N GLN A 367 -16.85 6.54 -18.04
CA GLN A 367 -17.98 6.97 -17.21
C GLN A 367 -17.51 7.48 -15.86
N ASN A 368 -16.51 6.84 -15.26
CA ASN A 368 -15.93 7.33 -14.01
C ASN A 368 -15.36 8.75 -14.17
N ILE A 369 -14.65 9.02 -15.27
CA ILE A 369 -14.05 10.34 -15.53
C ILE A 369 -15.13 11.38 -15.87
N SER A 370 -16.13 11.04 -16.68
CA SER A 370 -17.17 11.98 -17.11
C SER A 370 -18.21 12.29 -16.02
N LEU A 371 -18.36 11.44 -15.00
CA LEU A 371 -19.46 11.49 -14.02
C LEU A 371 -19.69 12.86 -13.35
N PRO A 372 -18.66 13.61 -12.89
CA PRO A 372 -18.90 14.93 -12.30
C PRO A 372 -19.19 16.02 -13.36
N SER A 373 -18.94 15.71 -14.63
CA SER A 373 -19.02 16.63 -15.77
C SER A 373 -20.19 16.31 -16.71
N LEU A 374 -21.21 15.56 -16.27
CA LEU A 374 -22.34 15.15 -17.11
C LEU A 374 -23.08 16.33 -17.76
N LYS A 375 -23.13 17.50 -17.10
CA LYS A 375 -23.71 18.72 -17.70
C LYS A 375 -22.96 19.16 -18.97
N ARG A 376 -21.66 18.87 -19.09
CA ARG A 376 -20.80 19.20 -20.24
C ARG A 376 -20.84 18.14 -21.33
N THR A 377 -21.04 16.87 -20.95
CA THR A 377 -21.09 15.73 -21.89
C THR A 377 -22.52 15.34 -22.28
N SER A 378 -23.51 16.15 -21.91
CA SER A 378 -24.92 15.95 -22.28
C SER A 378 -25.46 17.10 -23.13
N LYS A 379 -26.40 16.76 -24.02
CA LYS A 379 -27.16 17.71 -24.82
C LYS A 379 -28.65 17.50 -24.55
N SER A 380 -29.33 18.53 -24.06
CA SER A 380 -30.75 18.48 -23.69
C SER A 380 -31.11 17.32 -22.74
N GLY A 381 -30.21 16.99 -21.80
CA GLY A 381 -30.40 15.90 -20.82
C GLY A 381 -30.04 14.50 -21.33
N VAL A 382 -29.59 14.37 -22.58
CA VAL A 382 -29.14 13.09 -23.14
C VAL A 382 -27.61 13.05 -23.17
N LEU A 383 -27.02 12.00 -22.59
CA LEU A 383 -25.57 11.77 -22.60
C LEU A 383 -25.07 11.53 -24.02
N GLN A 384 -23.96 12.17 -24.36
CA GLN A 384 -23.28 12.01 -25.63
C GLN A 384 -22.02 11.16 -25.41
N LEU A 385 -22.12 9.87 -25.75
CA LEU A 385 -21.04 8.92 -25.54
C LEU A 385 -19.72 9.39 -26.17
N ALA A 386 -19.78 10.01 -27.35
CA ALA A 386 -18.60 10.57 -28.02
C ALA A 386 -17.88 11.63 -27.18
N GLU A 387 -18.63 12.51 -26.50
CA GLU A 387 -18.08 13.56 -25.62
C GLU A 387 -17.49 12.96 -24.35
N GLU A 388 -18.13 11.93 -23.76
CA GLU A 388 -17.56 11.23 -22.60
C GLU A 388 -16.24 10.55 -22.94
N PHE A 389 -16.16 9.86 -24.08
CA PHE A 389 -14.92 9.23 -24.54
C PHE A 389 -13.83 10.27 -24.86
N ALA A 390 -14.17 11.38 -25.50
CA ALA A 390 -13.21 12.44 -25.81
C ALA A 390 -12.63 13.07 -24.54
N LEU A 391 -13.50 13.36 -23.55
CA LEU A 391 -13.10 13.88 -22.25
C LEU A 391 -12.19 12.89 -21.50
N ALA A 392 -12.61 11.63 -21.42
CA ALA A 392 -11.83 10.59 -20.78
C ALA A 392 -10.46 10.44 -21.42
N ARG A 393 -10.41 10.35 -22.76
CA ARG A 393 -9.17 10.19 -23.53
C ARG A 393 -8.15 11.29 -23.22
N SER A 394 -8.59 12.55 -23.24
CA SER A 394 -7.76 13.72 -22.93
C SER A 394 -7.03 13.59 -21.59
N TYR A 395 -7.76 13.20 -20.53
CA TYR A 395 -7.16 13.06 -19.20
C TYR A 395 -6.37 11.76 -19.03
N THR A 396 -6.80 10.65 -19.63
CA THR A 396 -6.05 9.38 -19.55
C THR A 396 -4.70 9.45 -20.26
N GLU A 397 -4.63 10.16 -21.40
CA GLU A 397 -3.36 10.35 -22.13
C GLU A 397 -2.41 11.25 -21.33
N ARG A 398 -2.91 12.34 -20.74
CA ARG A 398 -2.11 13.22 -19.87
C ARG A 398 -1.57 12.53 -18.62
N LEU A 399 -2.33 11.60 -18.04
CA LEU A 399 -1.96 10.89 -16.81
C LEU A 399 -1.12 9.63 -17.06
N ASP A 400 -0.78 9.32 -18.32
CA ASP A 400 -0.19 8.04 -18.74
C ASP A 400 -0.93 6.85 -18.12
N LEU A 401 -2.25 6.86 -18.19
CA LEU A 401 -3.08 5.78 -17.66
C LEU A 401 -2.96 4.56 -18.57
N ARG A 402 -2.60 3.42 -17.99
CA ARG A 402 -2.41 2.16 -18.73
C ARG A 402 -3.65 1.28 -18.59
N ALA A 403 -4.45 1.24 -19.65
CA ALA A 403 -5.62 0.36 -19.75
C ALA A 403 -5.75 -0.21 -21.16
N ALA A 404 -6.40 -1.37 -21.30
CA ALA A 404 -6.62 -2.00 -22.59
C ALA A 404 -7.65 -1.23 -23.45
N SER A 405 -8.61 -0.58 -22.78
CA SER A 405 -9.64 0.25 -23.41
C SER A 405 -10.26 1.18 -22.35
N LEU A 406 -10.78 2.34 -22.76
CA LEU A 406 -11.55 3.21 -21.87
C LEU A 406 -12.90 2.62 -21.45
N SER A 407 -13.38 1.59 -22.17
CA SER A 407 -14.57 0.81 -21.81
C SER A 407 -14.30 -0.27 -20.77
N GLN A 408 -13.04 -0.49 -20.39
CA GLN A 408 -12.66 -1.46 -19.37
C GLN A 408 -13.23 -1.06 -18.01
N ASP A 409 -13.68 -2.03 -17.24
CA ASP A 409 -14.23 -1.80 -15.91
C ASP A 409 -13.14 -1.43 -14.90
N VAL A 410 -13.38 -0.41 -14.08
CA VAL A 410 -12.34 0.17 -13.20
C VAL A 410 -11.86 -0.83 -12.15
N GLY A 411 -12.72 -1.74 -11.69
CA GLY A 411 -12.36 -2.80 -10.75
C GLY A 411 -11.26 -3.75 -11.22
N THR A 412 -10.98 -3.79 -12.52
CA THR A 412 -9.94 -4.66 -13.10
C THR A 412 -8.55 -4.00 -13.18
N LEU A 413 -8.44 -2.71 -12.84
CA LEU A 413 -7.20 -1.94 -12.95
C LEU A 413 -6.37 -2.00 -11.67
N SER A 414 -5.06 -1.75 -11.81
CA SER A 414 -4.14 -1.57 -10.67
C SER A 414 -4.52 -0.34 -9.84
N GLY A 415 -4.14 -0.34 -8.56
CA GLY A 415 -4.41 0.78 -7.64
C GLY A 415 -3.87 2.13 -8.15
N GLY A 416 -2.68 2.15 -8.76
CA GLY A 416 -2.11 3.35 -9.38
C GLY A 416 -2.96 3.90 -10.53
N ASN A 417 -3.46 3.03 -11.41
CA ASN A 417 -4.36 3.44 -12.48
C ASN A 417 -5.73 3.90 -11.94
N GLN A 418 -6.26 3.23 -10.91
CA GLN A 418 -7.49 3.69 -10.24
C GLN A 418 -7.29 5.10 -9.66
N GLN A 419 -6.15 5.37 -9.02
CA GLN A 419 -5.84 6.71 -8.48
C GLN A 419 -5.80 7.77 -9.57
N LYS A 420 -5.16 7.47 -10.71
CA LYS A 420 -5.18 8.35 -11.90
C LYS A 420 -6.60 8.64 -12.37
N ILE A 421 -7.51 7.66 -12.34
CA ILE A 421 -8.92 7.86 -12.70
C ILE A 421 -9.62 8.81 -11.73
N VAL A 422 -9.42 8.65 -10.42
CA VAL A 422 -10.02 9.55 -9.43
C VAL A 422 -9.54 10.98 -9.66
N ILE A 423 -8.24 11.17 -9.88
CA ILE A 423 -7.66 12.49 -10.15
C ILE A 423 -8.21 13.06 -11.47
N ALA A 424 -8.23 12.26 -12.55
CA ALA A 424 -8.77 12.65 -13.86
C ALA A 424 -10.22 13.13 -13.77
N LYS A 425 -11.06 12.36 -13.05
CA LYS A 425 -12.47 12.63 -12.80
C LYS A 425 -12.70 14.01 -12.21
N TRP A 426 -11.90 14.38 -11.20
CA TRP A 426 -12.03 15.67 -10.54
C TRP A 426 -11.43 16.82 -11.34
N LEU A 427 -10.38 16.57 -12.12
CA LEU A 427 -9.82 17.61 -13.00
C LEU A 427 -10.71 17.91 -14.20
N ALA A 428 -11.50 16.94 -14.65
CA ALA A 428 -12.47 17.14 -15.70
C ALA A 428 -13.50 18.25 -15.38
N THR A 429 -13.72 18.58 -14.10
CA THR A 429 -14.58 19.69 -13.69
C THR A 429 -13.93 21.07 -13.84
N ALA A 430 -12.63 21.13 -14.18
CA ALA A 430 -11.82 22.34 -14.25
C ALA A 430 -11.85 23.16 -12.93
N PRO A 431 -11.40 22.56 -11.81
CA PRO A 431 -11.42 23.21 -10.51
C PRO A 431 -10.43 24.39 -10.43
N LYS A 432 -10.65 25.28 -9.44
CA LYS A 432 -9.71 26.33 -9.04
C LYS A 432 -8.79 25.85 -7.92
N VAL A 433 -9.35 25.05 -7.01
CA VAL A 433 -8.66 24.40 -5.90
C VAL A 433 -8.93 22.92 -5.95
N ILE A 434 -7.88 22.12 -5.88
CA ILE A 434 -7.96 20.67 -5.69
C ILE A 434 -7.36 20.30 -4.34
N ILE A 435 -8.12 19.54 -3.56
CA ILE A 435 -7.68 18.96 -2.31
C ILE A 435 -7.37 17.49 -2.57
N LEU A 436 -6.13 17.09 -2.29
CA LEU A 436 -5.61 15.75 -2.48
C LEU A 436 -5.33 15.14 -1.11
N ASP A 437 -6.20 14.23 -0.67
CA ASP A 437 -6.05 13.56 0.62
C ASP A 437 -5.35 12.21 0.47
N GLU A 438 -4.15 12.12 1.07
CA GLU A 438 -3.23 10.98 1.00
C GLU A 438 -3.11 10.43 -0.45
N PRO A 439 -2.79 11.29 -1.45
CA PRO A 439 -2.99 10.98 -2.88
C PRO A 439 -2.13 9.83 -3.41
N THR A 440 -1.10 9.45 -2.66
CA THR A 440 -0.17 8.37 -2.99
C THR A 440 -0.26 7.18 -2.04
N LYS A 441 -1.27 7.12 -1.17
CA LYS A 441 -1.43 5.99 -0.24
C LYS A 441 -1.74 4.70 -0.99
N GLY A 442 -0.93 3.67 -0.73
CA GLY A 442 -1.13 2.34 -1.29
C GLY A 442 -0.93 2.25 -2.80
N ILE A 443 -0.13 3.16 -3.40
CA ILE A 443 0.37 3.05 -4.78
C ILE A 443 1.90 2.90 -4.77
N ASP A 444 2.45 2.28 -5.81
CA ASP A 444 3.89 2.05 -5.94
C ASP A 444 4.69 3.32 -6.21
N ILE A 445 6.00 3.26 -5.97
CA ILE A 445 6.89 4.43 -6.07
C ILE A 445 6.95 5.03 -7.48
N GLY A 446 6.84 4.23 -8.54
CA GLY A 446 6.73 4.69 -9.92
C GLY A 446 5.43 5.47 -10.15
N SER A 447 4.30 4.93 -9.70
CA SER A 447 3.00 5.62 -9.70
C SER A 447 3.01 6.87 -8.83
N LYS A 448 3.70 6.88 -7.68
CA LYS A 448 3.89 8.08 -6.84
C LYS A 448 4.60 9.17 -7.63
N ALA A 449 5.73 8.86 -8.25
CA ALA A 449 6.48 9.81 -9.06
C ALA A 449 5.64 10.36 -10.22
N ALA A 450 4.81 9.53 -10.86
CA ALA A 450 3.87 9.99 -11.89
C ALA A 450 2.81 10.96 -11.34
N VAL A 451 2.21 10.65 -10.19
CA VAL A 451 1.25 11.54 -9.51
C VAL A 451 1.93 12.85 -9.07
N HIS A 452 3.14 12.79 -8.53
CA HIS A 452 3.96 13.97 -8.16
C HIS A 452 4.29 14.84 -9.37
N GLY A 453 4.78 14.25 -10.45
CA GLY A 453 5.07 14.96 -11.70
C GLY A 453 3.83 15.63 -12.27
N PHE A 454 2.69 14.95 -12.21
CA PHE A 454 1.43 15.50 -12.67
C PHE A 454 0.91 16.64 -11.77
N MET A 455 1.01 16.51 -10.45
CA MET A 455 0.70 17.62 -9.54
C MET A 455 1.54 18.86 -9.87
N ALA A 456 2.84 18.68 -10.13
CA ALA A 456 3.72 19.77 -10.52
C ALA A 456 3.30 20.42 -11.84
N GLU A 457 2.87 19.64 -12.85
CA GLU A 457 2.33 20.14 -14.12
C GLU A 457 1.07 21.00 -13.90
N LEU A 458 0.12 20.51 -13.12
CA LEU A 458 -1.14 21.22 -12.86
C LEU A 458 -0.92 22.55 -12.17
N VAL A 459 -0.01 22.56 -11.20
CA VAL A 459 0.31 23.78 -10.44
C VAL A 459 1.05 24.78 -11.31
N ALA A 460 1.92 24.32 -12.22
CA ALA A 460 2.54 25.16 -13.24
C ALA A 460 1.51 25.77 -14.23
N GLN A 461 0.35 25.13 -14.41
CA GLN A 461 -0.79 25.66 -15.17
C GLN A 461 -1.67 26.64 -14.35
N GLY A 462 -1.28 26.94 -13.11
CA GLY A 462 -1.97 27.90 -12.24
C GLY A 462 -3.09 27.30 -11.38
N LEU A 463 -3.18 25.97 -11.30
CA LEU A 463 -4.03 25.28 -10.32
C LEU A 463 -3.45 25.43 -8.92
N SER A 464 -4.31 25.47 -7.91
CA SER A 464 -3.89 25.57 -6.50
C SER A 464 -4.23 24.27 -5.79
N VAL A 465 -3.26 23.71 -5.08
CA VAL A 465 -3.35 22.36 -4.52
C VAL A 465 -3.22 22.42 -3.00
N ILE A 466 -4.14 21.76 -2.30
CA ILE A 466 -3.94 21.36 -0.90
C ILE A 466 -3.59 19.88 -0.91
N MET A 467 -2.43 19.52 -0.36
CA MET A 467 -1.98 18.13 -0.29
C MET A 467 -1.92 17.69 1.16
N VAL A 468 -2.78 16.76 1.55
CA VAL A 468 -2.71 16.10 2.86
C VAL A 468 -1.89 14.83 2.69
N SER A 469 -0.85 14.67 3.50
CA SER A 469 -0.05 13.44 3.48
C SER A 469 0.56 13.15 4.84
N SER A 470 0.58 11.86 5.19
CA SER A 470 1.25 11.33 6.37
C SER A 470 2.72 11.00 6.09
N GLU A 471 3.12 10.99 4.82
CA GLU A 471 4.50 10.72 4.39
C GLU A 471 5.33 12.02 4.36
N LEU A 472 6.22 12.16 5.35
CA LEU A 472 7.13 13.32 5.45
C LEU A 472 7.93 13.61 4.17
N PRO A 473 8.51 12.60 3.47
CA PRO A 473 9.22 12.87 2.21
C PRO A 473 8.32 13.51 1.15
N GLU A 474 7.05 13.14 1.09
CA GLU A 474 6.10 13.71 0.13
C GLU A 474 5.75 15.17 0.48
N ILE A 475 5.45 15.45 1.75
CA ILE A 475 5.23 16.82 2.24
C ILE A 475 6.43 17.72 1.94
N LEU A 476 7.64 17.28 2.32
CA LEU A 476 8.86 18.05 2.12
C LEU A 476 9.26 18.17 0.65
N GLY A 477 8.97 17.15 -0.16
CA GLY A 477 9.35 17.10 -1.57
C GLY A 477 8.44 17.91 -2.50
N MET A 478 7.15 18.05 -2.17
CA MET A 478 6.15 18.65 -3.06
C MET A 478 5.67 20.04 -2.62
N SER A 479 5.53 20.28 -1.32
CA SER A 479 4.85 21.48 -0.81
C SER A 479 5.72 22.74 -0.85
N ASP A 480 5.12 23.89 -1.12
CA ASP A 480 5.75 25.21 -0.99
C ASP A 480 5.76 25.66 0.48
N ARG A 481 4.65 25.38 1.17
CA ARG A 481 4.40 25.68 2.58
C ARG A 481 3.75 24.49 3.25
N VAL A 482 4.00 24.32 4.54
CA VAL A 482 3.49 23.20 5.32
C VAL A 482 2.71 23.72 6.53
N VAL A 483 1.43 23.37 6.61
CA VAL A 483 0.59 23.53 7.78
C VAL A 483 0.73 22.28 8.64
N VAL A 484 1.18 22.45 9.88
CA VAL A 484 1.26 21.36 10.85
C VAL A 484 0.05 21.41 11.77
N MET A 485 -0.72 20.33 11.77
CA MET A 485 -1.86 20.15 12.65
C MET A 485 -1.53 19.26 13.84
N ARG A 486 -2.13 19.57 14.98
CA ARG A 486 -2.08 18.77 16.20
C ARG A 486 -3.41 18.91 16.93
N GLU A 487 -4.04 17.79 17.28
CA GLU A 487 -5.28 17.75 18.09
C GLU A 487 -6.37 18.69 17.55
N GLY A 488 -6.59 18.69 16.24
CA GLY A 488 -7.64 19.51 15.62
C GLY A 488 -7.34 21.00 15.53
N ARG A 489 -6.09 21.43 15.74
CA ARG A 489 -5.66 22.83 15.64
C ARG A 489 -4.41 22.98 14.76
N ILE A 490 -4.22 24.16 14.18
CA ILE A 490 -2.94 24.50 13.53
C ILE A 490 -1.90 24.78 14.61
N ALA A 491 -0.86 23.97 14.66
CA ALA A 491 0.26 24.17 15.56
C ALA A 491 1.24 25.21 15.01
N SER A 492 1.55 25.17 13.72
CA SER A 492 2.42 26.13 13.03
C SER A 492 2.26 26.03 11.50
N ILE A 493 2.67 27.08 10.80
CA ILE A 493 2.80 27.10 9.33
C ILE A 493 4.23 27.46 8.97
N TYR A 494 4.88 26.65 8.15
CA TYR A 494 6.28 26.81 7.75
C TYR A 494 6.41 27.04 6.25
N ASP A 495 7.36 27.90 5.87
CA ASP A 495 7.87 27.94 4.49
C ASP A 495 8.80 26.75 4.25
N ASN A 496 8.65 26.06 3.12
CA ASN A 496 9.47 24.90 2.77
C ASN A 496 10.78 25.31 2.06
N LYS A 497 11.59 26.16 2.71
CA LYS A 497 12.90 26.61 2.21
C LYS A 497 14.04 26.01 3.05
N LYS A 498 14.18 24.67 2.99
CA LYS A 498 15.05 23.82 3.84
C LYS A 498 14.43 23.42 5.18
N LEU A 499 13.13 23.14 5.17
CA LEU A 499 12.47 22.53 6.32
C LEU A 499 12.97 21.08 6.46
N ASP A 500 13.31 20.67 7.69
CA ASP A 500 13.67 19.29 7.97
C ASP A 500 12.47 18.51 8.56
N ALA A 501 12.54 17.19 8.42
CA ALA A 501 11.51 16.28 8.91
C ALA A 501 11.37 16.32 10.44
N GLU A 502 12.48 16.53 11.15
CA GLU A 502 12.51 16.55 12.61
C GLU A 502 11.67 17.70 13.18
N THR A 503 11.76 18.89 12.58
CA THR A 503 10.97 20.07 12.96
C THR A 503 9.47 19.80 12.81
N LEU A 504 9.06 19.19 11.70
CA LEU A 504 7.66 18.84 11.45
C LEU A 504 7.14 17.84 12.49
N VAL A 505 7.90 16.77 12.76
CA VAL A 505 7.54 15.74 13.73
C VAL A 505 7.45 16.31 15.14
N LYS A 506 8.44 17.08 15.59
CA LYS A 506 8.42 17.71 16.92
C LYS A 506 7.20 18.62 17.11
N THR A 507 6.90 19.44 16.10
CA THR A 507 5.73 20.32 16.11
C THR A 507 4.43 19.53 16.23
N ALA A 508 4.27 18.50 15.40
CA ALA A 508 3.09 17.64 15.37
C ALA A 508 2.91 16.83 16.67
N ALA A 509 4.02 16.39 17.28
CA ALA A 509 4.03 15.65 18.55
C ALA A 509 3.92 16.55 19.80
N GLY A 510 4.11 17.87 19.65
CA GLY A 510 4.13 18.80 20.78
C GLY A 510 5.33 18.68 21.71
N ILE A 511 6.46 18.19 21.17
CA ILE A 511 7.73 18.09 21.88
C ILE A 511 8.40 19.47 21.77
N ALA A 512 8.56 20.16 22.91
CA ALA A 512 9.25 21.45 22.95
C ALA A 512 10.70 21.30 22.45
N ALA A 513 11.19 22.36 21.77
CA ALA A 513 12.56 22.42 21.23
C ALA A 513 13.63 22.34 22.31
#